data_AF-T0Z5E6-F1
#
_entry.id   AF-T0Z5E6-F1
#
_cell.length_a   1.000
_cell.length_b   1.000
_cell.length_c   1.000
_cell.angle_alpha   90.00
_cell.angle_beta   90.00
_cell.angle_gamma   90.00
#
_symmetry.space_group_name_H-M   'P 1'
#
loop_
_entity.id
_entity.type
_entity.pdbx_description
1 polymer ?
#
loop_
_entity_poly.entity_id
_entity_poly.type
_entity_poly.pdbx_seq_one_letter_code
_entity_poly.pdbx_strand_id
1 'polypeptide(L)' 'MSDAERAGQDSDRSGASIRRSTFKPAWWLPGGHTQTLYATYLKRAPRLRLETQLFELPDGDCTRGFWLCPRRPGKPLVIL' A
#
# COMPACT_ATOMS: atom_id res chain seq x y z
N MET A 1 56.66 -25.70 -10.48
CA MET A 1 55.54 -26.65 -10.56
C MET A 1 54.82 -26.67 -9.21
N SER A 2 53.84 -25.79 -9.05
CA SER A 2 52.54 -26.06 -8.44
C SER A 2 51.73 -24.76 -8.50
N ASP A 3 51.44 -24.38 -9.75
CA ASP A 3 50.18 -23.71 -10.09
C ASP A 3 49.08 -24.76 -9.93
N ALA A 4 48.08 -24.47 -9.09
CA ALA A 4 46.70 -24.86 -9.30
C ALA A 4 45.82 -24.47 -8.10
N GLU A 5 44.87 -23.58 -8.37
CA GLU A 5 43.50 -23.66 -7.84
C GLU A 5 43.25 -23.26 -6.38
N ARG A 6 43.53 -21.99 -6.07
CA ARG A 6 42.66 -21.22 -5.15
C ARG A 6 41.90 -20.15 -5.96
N ALA A 7 40.93 -20.60 -6.74
CA ALA A 7 39.99 -19.71 -7.43
C ALA A 7 38.63 -20.42 -7.61
N GLY A 8 37.88 -20.53 -6.52
CA GLY A 8 36.43 -20.70 -6.55
C GLY A 8 35.85 -19.56 -5.71
N GLN A 9 36.00 -18.32 -6.19
CA GLN A 9 34.92 -17.61 -6.87
C GLN A 9 33.67 -17.54 -5.98
N ASP A 10 33.82 -16.80 -4.89
CA ASP A 10 32.77 -16.30 -4.03
C ASP A 10 32.00 -15.21 -4.82
N SER A 11 31.18 -15.63 -5.79
CA SER A 11 30.48 -14.72 -6.70
C SER A 11 29.00 -15.04 -6.80
N ASP A 12 28.29 -14.89 -5.67
CA ASP A 12 26.89 -14.44 -5.74
C ASP A 12 26.45 -13.75 -4.45
N ARG A 13 27.10 -12.62 -4.12
CA ARG A 13 26.35 -11.53 -3.49
C ARG A 13 25.89 -10.64 -4.63
N SER A 14 24.78 -11.02 -5.26
CA SER A 14 23.90 -10.10 -5.96
C SER A 14 23.55 -8.96 -5.00
N GLY A 15 24.43 -7.95 -4.97
CA GLY A 15 24.35 -6.81 -4.09
C GLY A 15 23.06 -6.08 -4.40
N ALA A 16 22.17 -6.00 -3.43
CA ALA A 16 20.97 -5.20 -3.54
C ALA A 16 21.38 -3.77 -3.91
N SER A 17 21.14 -3.40 -5.18
CA SER A 17 21.36 -2.03 -5.65
C SER A 17 20.36 -1.12 -4.96
N ILE A 18 20.83 -0.19 -4.14
CA ILE A 18 19.99 0.83 -3.53
C ILE A 18 19.47 1.73 -4.65
N ARG A 19 18.21 1.54 -5.05
CA ARG A 19 17.55 2.43 -6.01
C ARG A 19 17.31 3.78 -5.35
N ARG A 20 17.96 4.82 -5.87
CA ARG A 20 17.67 6.20 -5.46
C ARG A 20 16.26 6.57 -5.90
N SER A 21 15.41 6.91 -4.94
CA SER A 21 14.05 7.37 -5.19
C SER A 21 14.05 8.83 -5.66
N THR A 22 13.25 9.17 -6.67
CA THR A 22 12.97 10.55 -7.09
C THR A 22 11.86 11.20 -6.27
N PHE A 23 11.41 10.52 -5.21
CA PHE A 23 10.33 11.01 -4.34
C PHE A 23 10.66 12.38 -3.77
N LYS A 24 9.72 13.32 -3.96
CA LYS A 24 9.75 14.63 -3.33
C LYS A 24 8.62 14.68 -2.30
N PRO A 25 8.93 14.86 -1.00
CA PRO A 25 7.89 15.04 0.00
C PRO A 25 7.11 16.33 -0.29
N ALA A 26 5.88 16.40 0.22
CA ALA A 26 5.13 17.65 0.18
C ALA A 26 5.94 18.77 0.85
N TRP A 27 6.02 19.93 0.21
CA TRP A 27 6.88 21.05 0.66
C TRP A 27 6.50 21.58 2.07
N TRP A 28 5.25 21.39 2.48
CA TRP A 28 4.73 21.77 3.81
C TRP A 28 4.84 20.65 4.86
N LEU A 29 5.35 19.46 4.48
CA LEU A 29 5.48 18.31 5.36
C LEU A 29 6.86 17.64 5.18
N PRO A 30 7.95 18.35 5.51
CA PRO A 30 9.31 17.84 5.30
C PRO A 30 9.59 16.63 6.21
N GLY A 31 10.23 15.60 5.65
CA GLY A 31 10.69 14.41 6.36
C GLY A 31 10.10 13.11 5.81
N GLY A 32 10.91 12.05 5.79
CA GLY A 32 10.55 10.75 5.19
C GLY A 32 9.40 10.01 5.88
N HIS A 33 9.09 10.37 7.14
CA HIS A 33 8.04 9.74 7.93
C HIS A 33 6.88 10.68 8.29
N THR A 34 7.04 11.98 8.07
CA THR A 34 6.06 13.01 8.48
C THR A 34 4.75 12.87 7.71
N GLN A 35 4.80 12.43 6.45
CA GLN A 35 3.63 12.08 5.64
C GLN A 35 2.78 10.97 6.27
N THR A 36 3.42 9.95 6.82
CA THR A 36 2.73 8.83 7.49
C THR A 36 2.08 9.30 8.78
N LEU A 37 2.80 10.09 9.58
CA LEU A 37 2.28 10.59 10.86
C LEU A 37 1.09 11.54 10.66
N TYR A 38 1.15 12.44 9.67
CA TYR A 38 0.05 13.37 9.40
C TYR A 38 -1.26 12.63 9.05
N ALA A 39 -1.19 11.60 8.22
CA ALA A 39 -2.38 10.84 7.79
C ALA A 39 -3.10 10.15 8.96
N THR A 40 -2.37 9.73 9.98
CA THR A 40 -2.93 9.07 11.17
C THR A 40 -3.41 10.06 12.21
N TYR A 41 -2.61 11.09 12.52
CA TYR A 41 -2.86 11.94 13.70
C TYR A 41 -3.54 13.27 13.41
N LEU A 42 -3.31 13.85 12.22
CA LEU A 42 -3.73 15.22 11.91
C LEU A 42 -4.85 15.25 10.87
N LYS A 43 -4.98 14.22 10.03
CA LYS A 43 -6.08 14.09 9.08
C LYS A 43 -7.40 13.88 9.81
N ARG A 44 -8.29 14.88 9.73
CA ARG A 44 -9.70 14.72 10.11
C ARG A 44 -10.42 13.85 9.09
N ALA A 45 -10.70 12.60 9.45
CA ALA A 45 -11.56 11.74 8.66
C ALA A 45 -13.04 12.14 8.81
N PRO A 46 -13.83 12.20 7.73
CA PRO A 46 -15.26 12.42 7.83
C PRO A 46 -15.92 11.24 8.54
N ARG A 47 -16.91 11.53 9.40
CA ARG A 47 -17.75 10.49 10.01
C ARG A 47 -18.79 10.04 8.97
N LEU A 48 -18.51 8.94 8.28
CA LEU A 48 -19.44 8.33 7.33
C LEU A 48 -20.39 7.38 8.05
N ARG A 49 -21.68 7.44 7.72
CA ARG A 49 -22.62 6.38 8.11
C ARG A 49 -22.51 5.28 7.06
N LEU A 50 -21.90 4.17 7.45
CA LEU A 50 -21.70 3.01 6.58
C LEU A 50 -22.59 1.86 7.01
N GLU A 51 -23.20 1.21 6.05
CA GLU A 51 -23.91 -0.06 6.24
C GLU A 51 -23.03 -1.19 5.70
N THR A 52 -22.79 -2.22 6.52
CA THR A 52 -21.93 -3.33 6.14
C THR A 52 -22.78 -4.44 5.52
N GLN A 53 -22.35 -4.96 4.38
CA GLN A 53 -22.97 -6.13 3.76
C GLN A 53 -21.92 -7.21 3.50
N LEU A 54 -22.24 -8.45 3.86
CA LEU A 54 -21.46 -9.62 3.49
C LEU A 54 -22.04 -10.22 2.20
N PHE A 55 -21.17 -10.55 1.26
CA PHE A 55 -21.48 -11.23 0.01
C PHE A 55 -20.87 -12.61 0.06
N GLU A 56 -21.70 -13.65 -0.04
CA GLU A 56 -21.26 -15.02 -0.30
C GLU A 56 -21.08 -15.16 -1.81
N LEU A 57 -19.88 -15.55 -2.24
CA LEU A 57 -19.55 -15.74 -3.64
C LEU A 57 -19.82 -17.20 -4.06
N PRO A 58 -20.16 -17.45 -5.33
CA PRO A 58 -20.45 -18.80 -5.82
C PRO A 58 -19.29 -19.80 -5.73
N ASP A 59 -18.05 -19.32 -5.57
CA ASP A 59 -16.84 -20.11 -5.34
C ASP A 59 -16.68 -20.56 -3.87
N GLY A 60 -17.58 -20.12 -2.98
CA GLY A 60 -17.52 -20.40 -1.54
C GLY A 60 -16.73 -19.35 -0.76
N ASP A 61 -16.20 -18.31 -1.40
CA ASP A 61 -15.55 -17.20 -0.73
C ASP A 61 -16.57 -16.19 -0.19
N CYS A 62 -16.10 -15.28 0.68
CA CYS A 62 -16.91 -14.22 1.25
C CYS A 62 -16.21 -12.87 1.11
N THR A 63 -16.92 -11.89 0.55
CA THR A 63 -16.45 -10.49 0.46
C THR A 63 -17.31 -9.58 1.32
N ARG A 64 -16.69 -8.63 2.01
CA ARG A 64 -17.41 -7.61 2.79
C ARG A 64 -17.38 -6.27 2.07
N GLY A 65 -18.55 -5.72 1.80
CA GLY A 65 -18.68 -4.36 1.30
C GLY A 65 -19.24 -3.39 2.34
N PHE A 66 -19.03 -2.11 2.08
CA PHE A 66 -19.50 -1.01 2.91
C PHE A 66 -20.26 -0.01 2.03
N TRP A 67 -21.52 0.23 2.35
CA TRP A 67 -22.38 1.16 1.63
C TRP A 67 -22.47 2.49 2.35
N LEU A 68 -22.42 3.59 1.60
CA LEU A 68 -22.69 4.92 2.15
C LEU A 68 -24.19 5.14 2.37
N CYS A 69 -24.57 5.57 3.58
CA CYS A 69 -25.95 5.85 3.96
C CYS A 69 -26.20 7.35 4.23
N PRO A 70 -27.35 7.90 3.77
CA PRO A 70 -28.40 7.22 3.00
C PRO A 70 -28.02 7.05 1.52
N ARG A 71 -28.49 5.96 0.90
CA ARG A 71 -28.45 5.82 -0.56
C ARG A 71 -29.22 6.96 -1.21
N ARG A 72 -28.63 7.55 -2.26
CA ARG A 72 -29.26 8.64 -3.01
C ARG A 72 -29.92 8.07 -4.27
N PRO A 73 -31.27 8.01 -4.34
CA PRO A 73 -31.95 7.51 -5.52
C PRO A 73 -31.62 8.39 -6.73
N GLY A 74 -31.52 7.79 -7.91
CA GLY A 74 -31.21 8.49 -9.16
C GLY A 74 -29.75 8.95 -9.32
N LYS A 75 -28.86 8.63 -8.37
CA LYS A 75 -27.41 8.87 -8.53
C LYS A 75 -26.67 7.60 -8.96
N PRO A 76 -25.59 7.71 -9.77
CA PRO A 76 -24.76 6.56 -10.13
C PRO A 76 -24.22 5.85 -8.90
N LEU A 77 -24.22 4.51 -8.93
CA LEU A 77 -23.53 3.69 -7.95
C LEU A 77 -22.05 3.62 -8.33
N VAL A 78 -21.18 4.02 -7.41
CA VAL A 78 -19.72 3.95 -7.58
C VAL A 78 -19.18 2.88 -6.62
N ILE A 79 -18.37 1.97 -7.17
CA ILE A 79 -17.69 0.90 -6.44
C ILE A 79 -16.19 1.18 -6.57
N LEU A 80 -15.46 1.09 -5.46
CA LEU A 80 -14.02 1.37 -5.34
C LEU A 80 -13.25 0.10 -5.04
#